data_AF-A0A9X1UUJ4-F1
#
_entry.id   AF-A0A9X1UUJ4-F1
#
_cell.length_a   1.000
_cell.length_b   1.000
_cell.length_c   1.000
_cell.angle_alpha   90.00
_cell.angle_beta   90.00
_cell.angle_gamma   90.00
#
_symmetry.space_group_name_H-M   'P 1'
#
loop_
_entity.id
_entity.type
_entity.pdbx_description
1 polymer ?
#
loop_
_entity_poly.entity_id
_entity_poly.type
_entity_poly.pdbx_seq_one_letter_code
_entity_poly.pdbx_strand_id
1 'polypeptide(L)' 'MKLINLSKKGEAYTAKAKTSFKLFGITFSSTVQEFIKPVSEENWYDFEGRKVSENKKIILNKWLKDHQRFIE' A
#
# COMPACT_ATOMS: atom_id res chain seq x y z
N MET A 1 -5.72 2.38 -7.09
CA MET A 1 -5.39 1.17 -6.30
C MET A 1 -6.58 0.82 -5.43
N LYS A 2 -6.82 -0.45 -5.12
CA LYS A 2 -7.89 -0.88 -4.21
C LYS A 2 -7.27 -1.63 -3.04
N LEU A 3 -7.51 -1.17 -1.81
CA LEU A 3 -7.07 -1.85 -0.59
C LEU A 3 -7.73 -3.23 -0.51
N ILE A 4 -6.92 -4.26 -0.24
CA ILE A 4 -7.38 -5.63 0.03
C ILE A 4 -7.27 -5.90 1.53
N ASN A 5 -6.12 -5.58 2.11
CA ASN A 5 -5.85 -5.79 3.52
C ASN A 5 -4.83 -4.77 4.01
N LEU A 6 -4.98 -4.37 5.27
CA LEU A 6 -3.98 -3.61 6.01
C LEU A 6 -3.78 -4.33 7.34
N SER A 7 -2.53 -4.57 7.72
CA SER A 7 -2.16 -5.25 8.96
C SER A 7 -0.89 -4.63 9.55
N LYS A 8 -0.64 -4.89 10.84
CA LYS A 8 0.64 -4.63 11.49
C LYS A 8 1.31 -5.98 11.76
N LYS A 9 2.60 -6.07 11.45
CA LYS A 9 3.43 -7.25 11.71
C LYS A 9 4.69 -6.79 12.41
N GLY A 10 4.76 -6.99 13.72
CA GLY A 10 5.87 -6.53 14.54
C GLY A 10 6.09 -5.02 14.39
N GLU A 11 7.25 -4.64 13.87
CA GLU A 11 7.67 -3.25 13.68
C GLU A 11 7.35 -2.68 12.30
N ALA A 12 6.42 -3.27 11.55
CA ALA A 12 6.00 -2.74 10.26
C ALA A 12 4.49 -2.80 10.04
N TYR A 13 3.97 -1.83 9.28
CA TYR A 13 2.66 -1.90 8.67
C TYR A 13 2.77 -2.53 7.29
N THR A 14 1.78 -3.33 6.92
CA THR A 14 1.73 -4.01 5.63
C THR A 14 0.38 -3.76 4.97
N ALA A 15 0.41 -3.22 3.75
CA ALA A 15 -0.78 -2.96 2.94
C ALA A 15 -0.76 -3.81 1.68
N LYS A 16 -1.74 -4.69 1.51
CA LYS A 16 -1.98 -5.43 0.27
C LYS A 16 -3.02 -4.71 -0.55
N ALA A 17 -2.72 -4.42 -1.81
CA ALA A 17 -3.62 -3.71 -2.69
C ALA A 17 -3.63 -4.26 -4.11
N LYS A 18 -4.80 -4.24 -4.75
CA LYS A 18 -4.93 -4.50 -6.19
C LYS A 18 -4.61 -3.22 -6.95
N THR A 19 -3.58 -3.27 -7.78
CA THR A 19 -3.22 -2.21 -8.74
C THR A 19 -3.69 -2.62 -10.12
N SER A 20 -4.36 -1.71 -10.84
CA SER A 20 -4.81 -1.95 -12.20
C SER A 20 -4.11 -0.98 -13.14
N PHE A 21 -3.54 -1.50 -14.22
CA PHE A 21 -3.10 -0.67 -15.33
C PHE A 21 -4.27 -0.49 -16.31
N LYS A 22 -4.61 0.78 -16.56
CA LYS A 22 -5.66 1.16 -17.50
C LYS A 22 -5.07 2.03 -18.59
N LEU A 23 -5.45 1.79 -19.83
CA LEU A 23 -5.14 2.63 -20.98
C LEU A 23 -6.44 2.83 -21.77
N PHE A 24 -6.78 4.07 -22.12
CA PHE A 24 -8.05 4.43 -22.79
C PHE A 24 -9.32 3.82 -22.16
N GLY A 25 -9.39 3.77 -20.82
CA GLY A 25 -10.56 3.24 -20.08
C GLY A 25 -10.61 1.71 -19.98
N ILE A 26 -9.82 0.98 -20.77
CA ILE A 26 -9.72 -0.48 -20.76
C ILE A 26 -8.71 -0.90 -19.69
N THR A 27 -9.06 -1.91 -18.89
CA THR A 27 -8.13 -2.49 -17.89
C THR A 27 -7.32 -3.59 -18.55
N PHE A 28 -6.01 -3.39 -18.69
CA PHE A 28 -5.12 -4.33 -19.36
C PHE A 28 -4.57 -5.39 -18.41
N SER A 29 -4.27 -4.99 -17.18
CA SER A 29 -3.75 -5.92 -16.18
C SER A 29 -4.17 -5.48 -14.78
N SER A 30 -4.22 -6.46 -13.88
CA SER A 30 -4.34 -6.19 -12.47
C SER A 30 -3.43 -7.10 -11.68
N THR A 31 -2.66 -6.52 -10.78
CA THR A 31 -1.67 -7.22 -9.96
C THR A 31 -1.94 -6.90 -8.49
N VAL A 32 -1.75 -7.87 -7.61
CA VAL A 32 -1.72 -7.62 -6.18
C VAL A 32 -0.32 -7.22 -5.79
N GLN A 33 -0.17 -6.05 -5.18
CA GLN A 33 1.10 -5.55 -4.64
C GLN A 33 1.01 -5.49 -3.12
N GLU A 34 2.12 -5.80 -2.48
CA GLU A 34 2.31 -5.62 -1.04
C GLU A 34 3.24 -4.43 -0.82
N PHE A 35 2.85 -3.57 0.12
CA PHE A 35 3.61 -2.40 0.52
C PHE A 35 3.92 -2.49 2.00
N ILE A 36 5.14 -2.14 2.37
CA ILE A 36 5.65 -2.25 3.74
C ILE A 36 6.06 -0.86 4.21
N LYS A 37 5.63 -0.47 5.40
CA LYS A 37 6.09 0.73 6.09
C LYS A 37 6.63 0.35 7.46
N PRO A 38 7.96 0.39 7.68
CA PRO A 38 8.53 0.29 9.02
C PRO A 38 7.91 1.35 9.94
N VAL A 39 7.65 1.00 11.20
CA VAL A 39 7.08 1.90 12.20
C VAL A 39 8.05 3.05 12.50
N SER A 40 9.35 2.76 12.47
CA SER A 40 10.46 3.71 12.64
C SER A 40 10.65 4.67 11.46
N GLU A 41 10.02 4.42 10.32
CA GLU A 41 10.21 5.18 9.10
C GLU A 41 8.93 5.85 8.61
N GLU A 42 9.07 6.95 7.86
CA GLU A 42 7.91 7.65 7.30
C GLU A 42 7.46 7.08 5.94
N ASN A 43 8.32 6.33 5.26
CA ASN A 43 8.13 5.93 3.88
C ASN A 43 7.56 4.51 3.75
N TRP A 44 6.86 4.30 2.63
CA TRP A 44 6.42 2.97 2.19
C TRP A 44 7.39 2.44 1.13
N TYR A 45 7.56 1.13 1.15
CA TYR A 45 8.40 0.37 0.23
C TYR A 45 7.57 -0.68 -0.48
N ASP A 46 7.92 -0.99 -1.73
CA ASP A 46 7.39 -2.14 -2.45
C ASP A 46 8.10 -3.44 -2.02
N PHE A 47 7.68 -4.57 -2.59
CA PHE A 47 8.28 -5.88 -2.30
C PHE A 47 9.76 -6.00 -2.72
N GLU A 48 10.23 -5.12 -3.61
CA GLU A 48 11.63 -5.04 -4.03
C GLU A 48 12.45 -4.11 -3.12
N GLY A 49 11.85 -3.59 -2.04
CA GLY A 49 12.50 -2.67 -1.10
C GLY A 49 12.66 -1.25 -1.65
N ARG A 50 12.01 -0.91 -2.77
CA ARG A 50 12.11 0.43 -3.36
C ARG A 50 11.06 1.35 -2.76
N LYS A 51 11.47 2.58 -2.47
CA LYS A 51 10.56 3.61 -1.97
C LYS A 51 9.44 3.84 -3.00
N VAL A 52 8.19 3.82 -2.53
CA VAL A 52 7.05 4.11 -3.39
C VAL A 52 7.01 5.59 -3.78
N SER A 53 6.38 5.90 -4.91
CA SER A 53 6.15 7.29 -5.30
C SER A 53 5.24 8.04 -4.33
N GLU A 54 5.37 9.37 -4.26
CA GLU A 54 4.60 10.20 -3.33
C GLU A 54 3.08 10.04 -3.50
N ASN A 55 2.59 9.92 -4.74
CA ASN A 55 1.17 9.66 -5.01
C ASN A 55 0.69 8.34 -4.38
N LYS A 56 1.51 7.28 -4.41
CA LYS A 56 1.19 6.02 -3.73
C LYS A 56 1.27 6.19 -2.21
N LYS A 57 2.30 6.88 -1.70
CA LYS A 57 2.48 7.16 -0.27
C LYS A 57 1.26 7.86 0.33
N ILE A 58 0.70 8.87 -0.34
CA ILE A 58 -0.49 9.60 0.12
C ILE A 58 -1.69 8.65 0.29
N ILE A 59 -1.94 7.78 -0.70
CA ILE A 59 -3.05 6.81 -0.64
C ILE A 59 -2.83 5.81 0.50
N LEU A 60 -1.62 5.28 0.64
CA LEU A 60 -1.27 4.31 1.68
C LEU A 60 -1.37 4.92 3.08
N ASN A 61 -0.89 6.15 3.27
CA ASN A 61 -1.01 6.87 4.54
C ASN A 61 -2.46 7.17 4.89
N LYS A 62 -3.28 7.53 3.90
CA LYS A 62 -4.72 7.71 4.11
C LYS A 62 -5.36 6.40 4.61
N TRP A 63 -5.09 5.29 3.95
CA TRP A 63 -5.61 3.99 4.39
C TRP A 63 -5.15 3.62 5.80
N LEU A 64 -3.87 3.84 6.11
CA LEU A 64 -3.35 3.61 7.45
C LEU A 64 -4.11 4.42 8.48
N LYS A 65 -4.25 5.74 8.27
CA LYS A 65 -5.01 6.62 9.17
C LYS A 65 -6.47 6.19 9.32
N ASP A 66 -7.14 5.86 8.22
CA ASP A 66 -8.56 5.53 8.19
C ASP A 66 -8.86 4.19 8.90
N HIS A 67 -7.92 3.23 8.84
CA HIS A 67 -8.12 1.88 9.36
C HIS A 67 -7.29 1.60 10.63
N GLN A 68 -6.46 2.53 11.11
CA GLN A 68 -5.51 2.31 12.22
C GLN A 68 -6.14 1.70 13.46
N ARG A 69 -7.39 2.08 13.78
CA ARG A 69 -8.13 1.59 14.95
C ARG A 69 -8.51 0.10 14.87
N PHE A 70 -8.43 -0.49 13.68
CA PHE A 70 -8.80 -1.87 13.39
C PHE A 70 -7.58 -2.75 13.07
N ILE A 71 -6.37 -2.19 13.19
CA ILE A 71 -5.12 -2.92 12.99
C ILE A 71 -4.64 -3.38 14.36
N GLU A 72 -4.88 -4.65 14.69
CA GLU A 72 -4.23 -5.34 15.81
C GLU A 72 -2.77 -5.66 15.48
#